data_AF-A0A7C4JD70-F1
#
_entry.id   AF-A0A7C4JD70-F1
#
_cell.length_a   1.000
_cell.length_b   1.000
_cell.length_c   1.000
_cell.angle_alpha   90.00
_cell.angle_beta   90.00
_cell.angle_gamma   90.00
#
_symmetry.space_group_name_H-M   'P 1'
#
loop_
_entity.id
_entity.type
_entity.pdbx_description
1 polymer ?
#
loop_
_entity_poly.entity_id
_entity_poly.type
_entity_poly.pdbx_seq_one_letter_code
_entity_poly.pdbx_strand_id
1 'polypeptide(L)'
;MSTSEVEKKIDECIAELSRFKAISPEARAAIENLERLKEQIKSLTKQTADELIKLLDEQYKRSAAYASFIPKTVANLKFIKEWLEKKRAEL
;
A
#
# COMPACT_ATOMS: atom_id res chain seq x y z
N MET A 1 11.65 3.65 10.92
CA MET A 1 10.54 2.84 10.39
C MET A 1 11.13 1.56 9.82
N SER A 2 10.81 0.41 10.41
CA SER A 2 11.35 -0.88 9.99
C SER A 2 10.49 -1.49 8.86
N THR A 3 11.06 -2.41 8.07
CA THR A 3 10.31 -3.15 7.05
C THR A 3 9.13 -3.92 7.66
N SER A 4 9.30 -4.49 8.86
CA SER A 4 8.24 -5.21 9.57
C SER A 4 7.05 -4.32 9.97
N GLU A 5 7.31 -3.06 10.31
CA GLU A 5 6.24 -2.09 10.60
C GLU A 5 5.41 -1.80 9.33
N VAL A 6 6.06 -1.69 8.18
CA VAL A 6 5.42 -1.46 6.87
C VAL A 6 4.61 -2.68 6.44
N GLU A 7 5.14 -3.89 6.62
CA GLU A 7 4.41 -5.14 6.37
C GLU A 7 3.10 -5.19 7.17
N LYS A 8 3.15 -4.82 8.46
CA LYS A 8 1.95 -4.75 9.31
C LYS A 8 0.94 -3.74 8.78
N LYS A 9 1.41 -2.58 8.27
CA LYS A 9 0.53 -1.55 7.69
C LYS A 9 -0.14 -2.03 6.41
N ILE A 10 0.56 -2.80 5.59
CA ILE A 10 0.00 -3.47 4.41
C ILE A 10 -1.07 -4.49 4.83
N ASP A 11 -0.79 -5.31 5.85
CA ASP A 11 -1.75 -6.29 6.36
C ASP A 11 -3.04 -5.63 6.90
N GLU A 12 -2.90 -4.48 7.57
CA GLU A 12 -4.04 -3.68 8.02
C GLU A 12 -4.91 -3.18 6.85
N CYS A 13 -4.31 -2.77 5.73
CA CYS A 13 -5.04 -2.40 4.50
C CYS A 13 -5.78 -3.61 3.92
N ILE A 14 -5.10 -4.76 3.81
CA ILE A 14 -5.69 -6.00 3.29
C ILE A 14 -6.88 -6.43 4.15
N ALA A 15 -6.76 -6.38 5.48
CA ALA A 15 -7.81 -6.76 6.40
C ALA A 15 -9.05 -5.85 6.29
N GLU A 16 -8.85 -4.54 6.09
CA GLU A 16 -9.95 -3.60 5.90
C GLU A 16 -10.66 -3.82 4.56
N LEU A 17 -9.90 -3.93 3.46
CA LEU A 17 -10.42 -4.17 2.12
C LEU A 17 -11.10 -5.53 1.96
N SER A 18 -10.65 -6.54 2.73
CA SER A 18 -11.20 -7.90 2.68
C SER A 18 -12.70 -7.95 3.01
N ARG A 19 -13.20 -6.98 3.77
CA ARG A 19 -14.64 -6.81 4.07
C ARG A 19 -15.48 -6.58 2.81
N PHE A 20 -14.85 -6.06 1.75
CA PHE A 20 -15.50 -5.71 0.49
C PHE A 20 -15.11 -6.64 -0.66
N LYS A 21 -14.16 -7.56 -0.45
CA LYS A 21 -13.58 -8.43 -1.51
C LYS A 21 -14.61 -9.22 -2.30
N ALA A 22 -15.69 -9.66 -1.67
CA ALA A 22 -16.74 -10.46 -2.32
C ALA A 22 -17.68 -9.61 -3.21
N ILE A 23 -17.75 -8.30 -2.96
CA ILE A 23 -18.75 -7.40 -3.56
C ILE A 23 -18.13 -6.27 -4.39
N SER A 24 -16.81 -6.06 -4.28
CA SER A 24 -16.07 -5.04 -5.03
C SER A 24 -14.86 -5.67 -5.73
N PRO A 25 -14.88 -5.76 -7.07
CA PRO A 25 -13.72 -6.15 -7.86
C PRO A 25 -12.52 -5.24 -7.62
N GLU A 26 -12.76 -3.95 -7.34
CA GLU A 26 -11.71 -2.98 -7.05
C GLU A 26 -11.03 -3.28 -5.71
N ALA A 27 -11.79 -3.62 -4.67
CA ALA A 27 -11.23 -4.04 -3.39
C ALA A 27 -10.39 -5.32 -3.55
N ARG A 28 -10.85 -6.28 -4.37
CA ARG A 28 -10.08 -7.49 -4.67
C ARG A 28 -8.76 -7.16 -5.38
N ALA A 29 -8.80 -6.35 -6.43
CA ALA A 29 -7.59 -5.92 -7.14
C ALA A 29 -6.64 -5.12 -6.25
N ALA A 30 -7.16 -4.29 -5.34
CA ALA A 30 -6.36 -3.55 -4.37
C ALA A 30 -5.64 -4.49 -3.39
N ILE A 31 -6.32 -5.54 -2.90
CA ILE A 31 -5.70 -6.58 -2.06
C ILE A 31 -4.56 -7.28 -2.79
N GLU A 32 -4.78 -7.72 -4.04
CA GLU A 32 -3.74 -8.39 -4.83
C GLU A 32 -2.51 -7.47 -5.06
N ASN A 33 -2.73 -6.17 -5.27
CA ASN A 33 -1.65 -5.19 -5.38
C ASN A 33 -0.90 -4.99 -4.06
N LEU A 34 -1.60 -5.00 -2.92
CA LEU A 34 -1.00 -4.89 -1.59
C LEU A 34 -0.16 -6.13 -1.24
N GLU A 35 -0.63 -7.32 -1.59
CA GLU A 35 0.15 -8.57 -1.43
C GLU A 35 1.44 -8.53 -2.27
N ARG A 36 1.35 -8.07 -3.53
CA ARG A 36 2.54 -7.87 -4.38
C ARG A 36 3.51 -6.85 -3.82
N LEU A 37 2.98 -5.73 -3.30
CA LEU A 37 3.79 -4.71 -2.63
C LEU A 37 4.54 -5.31 -1.44
N LYS A 38 3.88 -6.15 -0.63
CA LYS A 38 4.50 -6.81 0.53
C LYS A 38 5.68 -7.69 0.16
N GLU A 39 5.62 -8.39 -0.97
CA GLU A 39 6.76 -9.17 -1.45
C GLU A 39 7.87 -8.29 -2.02
N GLN A 40 7.53 -7.24 -2.77
CA GLN A 40 8.52 -6.34 -3.35
C GLN A 40 9.31 -5.54 -2.31
N ILE A 41 8.70 -5.18 -1.17
CA ILE A 41 9.41 -4.43 -0.11
C ILE A 41 10.53 -5.23 0.55
N LYS A 42 10.54 -6.57 0.42
CA LYS A 42 11.61 -7.44 0.95
C LYS A 42 12.88 -7.39 0.11
N SER A 43 12.77 -6.99 -1.17
CA SER A 43 13.87 -6.96 -2.13
C SER A 43 13.90 -5.64 -2.90
N LEU A 44 13.91 -4.51 -2.18
CA LEU A 44 13.88 -3.18 -2.78
C LEU A 44 15.19 -2.85 -3.51
N THR A 45 15.02 -2.36 -4.73
CA THR A 45 16.03 -1.65 -5.51
C THR A 45 15.56 -0.21 -5.72
N LYS A 46 16.46 0.69 -6.10
CA LYS A 46 16.08 2.09 -6.38
C LYS A 46 14.98 2.21 -7.44
N GLN A 47 15.07 1.40 -8.50
CA GLN A 47 14.07 1.33 -9.57
C GLN A 47 12.72 0.83 -9.07
N THR A 48 12.70 -0.30 -8.35
CA THR A 48 11.44 -0.86 -7.83
C THR A 48 10.79 0.06 -6.80
N ALA A 49 11.59 0.75 -5.97
CA ALA A 49 11.07 1.78 -5.07
C ALA A 49 10.39 2.93 -5.83
N ASP A 50 10.99 3.42 -6.92
CA ASP A 50 10.42 4.48 -7.77
C ASP A 50 9.08 4.06 -8.41
N GLU A 51 8.98 2.82 -8.89
CA GLU A 51 7.76 2.26 -9.45
C GLU A 51 6.66 2.12 -8.39
N LEU A 52 7.00 1.62 -7.20
CA LEU A 52 6.07 1.45 -6.08
C LEU A 52 5.54 2.78 -5.54
N ILE A 53 6.37 3.81 -5.48
CA ILE A 53 5.94 5.16 -5.04
C ILE A 53 4.86 5.70 -5.98
N LYS A 54 5.06 5.58 -7.31
CA LYS A 54 4.06 6.01 -8.31
C LYS A 54 2.76 5.23 -8.18
N LEU A 55 2.85 3.91 -8.04
CA LEU A 55 1.69 3.04 -7.84
C LEU A 55 0.89 3.46 -6.60
N LEU A 56 1.56 3.68 -5.46
CA LEU A 56 0.91 4.08 -4.22
C LEU A 56 0.25 5.45 -4.32
N ASP A 57 0.83 6.39 -5.08
CA ASP A 57 0.24 7.70 -5.31
C ASP A 57 -1.08 7.61 -6.08
N GLU A 58 -1.14 6.76 -7.11
CA GLU A 58 -2.38 6.50 -7.83
C GLU A 58 -3.41 5.82 -6.94
N GLN A 59 -3.00 4.82 -6.15
CA GLN A 59 -3.91 4.14 -5.22
C GLN A 59 -4.43 5.08 -4.15
N TYR A 60 -3.58 5.94 -3.60
CA TYR A 60 -3.99 6.94 -2.61
C TYR A 60 -5.06 7.88 -3.19
N LYS A 61 -4.83 8.42 -4.39
CA LYS A 61 -5.80 9.28 -5.09
C LYS A 61 -7.13 8.56 -5.33
N ARG A 62 -7.10 7.30 -5.78
CA ARG A 62 -8.32 6.49 -5.96
C ARG A 62 -9.03 6.23 -4.64
N SER A 63 -8.28 5.94 -3.58
CA SER A 63 -8.82 5.62 -2.26
C SER A 63 -9.48 6.82 -1.56
N ALA A 64 -9.15 8.06 -1.95
CA ALA A 64 -9.69 9.27 -1.35
C ALA A 64 -11.22 9.35 -1.43
N ALA A 65 -11.82 8.88 -2.53
CA ALA A 65 -13.28 8.82 -2.70
C ALA A 65 -13.97 7.86 -1.71
N TYR A 66 -13.21 6.92 -1.14
CA TYR A 66 -13.70 5.87 -0.25
C TYR A 66 -13.20 6.07 1.20
N ALA A 67 -12.62 7.22 1.54
CA ALA A 67 -11.97 7.45 2.83
C ALA A 67 -12.86 7.19 4.05
N SER A 68 -14.18 7.41 3.92
CA SER A 68 -15.15 7.10 4.99
C SER A 68 -15.36 5.59 5.21
N PHE A 69 -15.12 4.76 4.19
CA PHE A 69 -15.30 3.31 4.23
C PHE A 69 -14.00 2.55 4.52
N ILE A 70 -12.88 3.10 4.07
CA ILE A 70 -11.54 2.49 4.21
C ILE A 70 -10.51 3.47 4.84
N PRO A 71 -10.82 4.08 6.00
CA PRO A 71 -9.98 5.12 6.59
C PRO A 71 -8.57 4.62 6.94
N LYS A 72 -8.43 3.36 7.35
CA LYS A 72 -7.11 2.80 7.68
C LYS A 72 -6.25 2.63 6.42
N THR A 73 -6.86 2.17 5.33
CA THR A 73 -6.18 2.00 4.05
C THR A 73 -5.65 3.34 3.55
N VAL A 74 -6.47 4.42 3.59
CA VAL A 74 -6.01 5.76 3.18
C VAL A 74 -4.82 6.24 4.02
N ALA A 75 -4.91 6.11 5.34
CA ALA A 75 -3.82 6.52 6.24
C ALA A 75 -2.54 5.69 6.03
N ASN A 76 -2.69 4.37 5.89
CA ASN A 76 -1.56 3.46 5.75
C ASN A 76 -0.91 3.56 4.36
N LEU A 77 -1.66 3.81 3.28
CA LEU A 77 -1.08 4.06 1.96
C LEU A 77 -0.13 5.27 1.99
N LYS A 78 -0.52 6.35 2.68
CA LYS A 78 0.35 7.52 2.89
C LYS A 78 1.60 7.15 3.68
N PHE A 79 1.43 6.42 4.78
CA PHE A 79 2.56 5.95 5.60
C PHE A 79 3.56 5.10 4.80
N ILE A 80 3.06 4.12 4.02
CA ILE A 80 3.90 3.22 3.22
C ILE A 80 4.67 4.02 2.15
N LYS A 81 4.02 5.00 1.52
CA LYS A 81 4.65 5.89 0.54
C LYS A 81 5.79 6.69 1.18
N GLU A 82 5.55 7.35 2.31
CA GLU A 82 6.57 8.13 3.03
C GLU A 82 7.77 7.25 3.44
N TRP A 83 7.51 5.99 3.81
CA TRP A 83 8.57 5.04 4.08
C TRP A 83 9.37 4.69 2.83
N LEU A 84 8.71 4.39 1.70
CA LEU A 84 9.39 4.08 0.44
C LEU A 84 10.24 5.26 -0.07
N GLU A 85 9.76 6.49 0.06
CA GLU A 85 10.52 7.70 -0.31
C GLU A 85 11.81 7.83 0.50
N LYS A 86 11.73 7.59 1.82
CA LYS A 86 12.91 7.57 2.70
C LYS A 86 13.85 6.42 2.36
N LYS A 87 13.29 5.22 2.16
CA LYS A 87 14.08 4.02 1.84
C LYS A 87 14.81 4.17 0.52
N ARG A 88 14.17 4.75 -0.49
CA ARG A 88 14.77 5.06 -1.80
C ARG A 88 15.97 5.99 -1.68
N ALA A 89 15.94 6.97 -0.76
CA ALA A 89 17.06 7.88 -0.55
C ALA A 89 18.28 7.19 0.10
N GLU A 90 18.04 6.08 0.81
CA GLU A 90 19.06 5.25 1.45
C GLU A 90 19.64 4.16 0.51
N LEU A 91 19.02 3.93 -0.66
CA LEU A 91 19.41 2.95 -1.68
C LEU A 91 20.23 3.59 -2.81
#